data_AF-A0A1X7VWB3-F1
#
_entry.id   AF-A0A1X7VWB3-F1
#
_cell.length_a   1.000
_cell.length_b   1.000
_cell.length_c   1.000
_cell.angle_alpha   90.00
_cell.angle_beta   90.00
_cell.angle_gamma   90.00
#
_symmetry.space_group_name_H-M   'P 1'
#
loop_
_entity.id
_entity.type
_entity.pdbx_description
1 polymer ?
#
loop_
_entity_poly.entity_id
_entity_poly.type
_entity_poly.pdbx_seq_one_letter_code
_entity_poly.pdbx_strand_id
1 'polypeptide(L)'
;MSWIGSSLIAHIAREDRGRVVGVEDSLNIEPNKLKWYRITRLHQLGVPALFVDLSKNISAELMIATQTVGVNTNSYHTIVYIPTALFDKRRLNDTEVLAAQLDHFHNLLFYVSSCPHTKLILVLPSIKRVQQSPVQRSWIRAFERLLLSRNSGITSASLVSVGETCGPWSDPLYDFIASNSLSSCCWYISDLTKKLYLYINSEEKEWKPAEDCPQDFDTVSSLKVKERQMEDWRESYTKYLSLQTQNVTVGHYLMFNSHYRWGAKAQANKMSYIADWYLSAMRYTQSNLTIFHDHLEQGFQNRLILYSQGRTVFVKVKSLNKRISHDQRFYMTFNYLLDHPEIYQIVMTDIRDTVFKSDPMRAMSMIGDYLFIDNDGPFYFRVSDLKWLKQMTEVCYEWSPFLEETLFMYGCFDNGFIGGSRQMMLSVLSHMIVLLNKADISSVCDQVTANIVAHGFFYESMYAGYPLTSGFMTGITGPQGICIKHKPREIKRV
;
A
#
# COMPACT_ATOMS: atom_id res chain seq x y z
N MET A 1 8.05 -4.81 -1.21
CA MET A 1 9.02 -5.76 -0.70
C MET A 1 9.81 -6.45 -1.79
N SER A 2 11.13 -6.34 -1.69
CA SER A 2 12.07 -7.14 -2.48
C SER A 2 11.85 -8.63 -2.25
N TRP A 3 12.36 -9.43 -3.18
CA TRP A 3 12.29 -10.88 -3.07
C TRP A 3 13.04 -11.37 -1.83
N ILE A 4 14.31 -10.98 -1.67
CA ILE A 4 15.14 -11.37 -0.51
C ILE A 4 14.42 -11.04 0.80
N GLY A 5 13.85 -9.84 0.93
CA GLY A 5 13.15 -9.41 2.15
C GLY A 5 11.93 -10.27 2.44
N SER A 6 11.05 -10.43 1.45
CA SER A 6 9.85 -11.24 1.64
C SER A 6 10.15 -12.72 1.94
N SER A 7 11.19 -13.29 1.31
CA SER A 7 11.62 -14.66 1.57
C SER A 7 12.22 -14.81 2.97
N LEU A 8 13.05 -13.86 3.39
CA LEU A 8 13.63 -13.84 4.73
C LEU A 8 12.56 -13.71 5.81
N ILE A 9 11.62 -12.77 5.65
CA ILE A 9 10.48 -12.61 6.55
C ILE A 9 9.66 -13.90 6.62
N ALA A 10 9.31 -14.50 5.48
CA ALA A 10 8.55 -15.75 5.46
C ALA A 10 9.30 -16.93 6.07
N HIS A 11 10.63 -16.93 6.03
CA HIS A 11 11.46 -17.96 6.65
C HIS A 11 11.52 -17.77 8.16
N ILE A 12 11.85 -16.55 8.63
CA ILE A 12 11.84 -16.19 10.06
C ILE A 12 10.46 -16.48 10.67
N ALA A 13 9.37 -16.12 9.98
CA ALA A 13 8.03 -16.38 10.49
C ALA A 13 7.76 -17.87 10.73
N ARG A 14 8.31 -18.76 9.90
CA ARG A 14 8.16 -20.21 10.03
C ARG A 14 8.98 -20.77 11.18
N GLU A 15 10.23 -20.32 11.32
CA GLU A 15 11.16 -20.85 12.32
C GLU A 15 10.91 -20.23 13.71
N ASP A 16 10.68 -18.91 13.77
CA ASP A 16 10.52 -18.14 15.02
C ASP A 16 9.05 -17.94 15.43
N ARG A 17 8.14 -18.81 14.96
CA ARG A 17 6.70 -18.81 15.31
C ARG A 17 6.02 -17.45 15.10
N GLY A 18 6.32 -16.79 13.99
CA GLY A 18 5.67 -15.54 13.60
C GLY A 18 6.20 -14.27 14.27
N ARG A 19 7.33 -14.32 14.99
CA ARG A 19 7.95 -13.16 15.66
C ARG A 19 8.70 -12.21 14.72
N VAL A 20 8.09 -11.91 13.57
CA VAL A 20 8.67 -11.05 12.55
C VAL A 20 7.62 -10.09 12.00
N VAL A 21 8.04 -8.85 11.81
CA VAL A 21 7.27 -7.83 11.13
C VAL A 21 8.06 -7.41 9.88
N GLY A 22 7.43 -7.57 8.73
CA GLY A 22 7.94 -7.00 7.49
C GLY A 22 7.65 -5.50 7.46
N VAL A 23 8.67 -4.68 7.21
CA VAL A 23 8.49 -3.22 7.08
C VAL A 23 8.90 -2.79 5.69
N GLU A 24 7.96 -2.16 4.98
CA GLU A 24 8.23 -1.42 3.78
C GLU A 24 8.07 0.08 4.06
N ASP A 25 9.05 0.86 3.65
CA ASP A 25 8.98 2.32 3.75
C ASP A 25 8.04 2.91 2.68
N SER A 26 7.31 3.98 3.03
CA SER A 26 6.44 4.76 2.13
C SER A 26 7.12 5.16 0.81
N LEU A 27 8.43 5.41 0.81
CA LEU A 27 9.20 5.74 -0.40
C LEU A 27 9.24 4.60 -1.43
N ASN A 28 8.95 3.37 -0.99
CA ASN A 28 8.98 2.17 -1.82
C ASN A 28 7.58 1.77 -2.32
N ILE A 29 6.49 2.46 -1.97
CA ILE A 29 5.14 2.07 -2.44
C ILE A 29 4.99 2.40 -3.93
N GLU A 30 4.72 1.39 -4.76
CA GLU A 30 4.60 1.51 -6.22
C GLU A 30 3.64 0.46 -6.80
N PRO A 31 3.01 0.69 -7.97
CA PRO A 31 2.05 -0.23 -8.60
C PRO A 31 2.72 -1.45 -9.25
N ASN A 32 3.51 -2.19 -8.48
CA ASN A 32 4.30 -3.34 -8.95
C ASN A 32 3.64 -4.67 -8.59
N LYS A 33 3.24 -5.45 -9.62
CA LYS A 33 2.56 -6.75 -9.45
C LYS A 33 3.31 -7.74 -8.58
N LEU A 34 4.63 -7.85 -8.73
CA LEU A 34 5.40 -8.80 -7.91
C LEU A 34 5.55 -8.34 -6.47
N LYS A 35 5.76 -7.04 -6.27
CA LYS A 35 5.84 -6.45 -4.94
C LYS A 35 4.57 -6.77 -4.15
N TRP A 36 3.41 -6.52 -4.75
CA TRP A 36 2.11 -6.80 -4.15
C TRP A 36 1.83 -8.29 -3.98
N TYR A 37 2.23 -9.13 -4.94
CA TYR A 37 2.16 -10.58 -4.77
C TYR A 37 2.89 -11.05 -3.51
N ARG A 38 4.12 -10.59 -3.28
CA ARG A 38 4.93 -10.97 -2.12
C ARG A 38 4.30 -10.51 -0.81
N ILE A 39 3.77 -9.29 -0.76
CA ILE A 39 3.07 -8.76 0.43
C ILE A 39 1.79 -9.56 0.69
N THR A 40 1.00 -9.83 -0.34
CA THR A 40 -0.19 -10.70 -0.23
C THR A 40 0.17 -12.09 0.29
N ARG A 41 1.28 -12.69 -0.17
CA ARG A 41 1.75 -13.98 0.36
C ARG A 41 2.10 -13.90 1.84
N LEU A 42 2.77 -12.84 2.30
CA LEU A 42 3.06 -12.66 3.72
C LEU A 42 1.77 -12.52 4.55
N HIS A 43 0.81 -11.74 4.07
CA HIS A 43 -0.51 -11.60 4.71
C HIS A 43 -1.23 -12.94 4.84
N GLN A 44 -1.25 -13.74 3.76
CA GLN A 44 -1.84 -15.09 3.76
C GLN A 44 -1.14 -16.08 4.70
N LEU A 45 0.14 -15.85 5.01
CA LEU A 45 0.90 -16.61 5.99
C LEU A 45 0.67 -16.12 7.43
N GLY A 46 -0.20 -15.12 7.64
CA GLY A 46 -0.42 -14.48 8.93
C GLY A 46 0.76 -13.63 9.40
N VAL A 47 1.65 -13.24 8.48
CA VAL A 47 2.84 -12.43 8.79
C VAL A 47 2.52 -10.96 8.57
N PRO A 48 2.60 -10.10 9.61
CA PRO A 48 2.36 -8.68 9.43
C PRO A 48 3.40 -8.05 8.51
N ALA A 49 2.91 -7.41 7.45
CA ALA A 49 3.71 -6.58 6.54
C ALA A 49 3.12 -5.18 6.55
N LEU A 50 3.90 -4.20 7.00
CA LEU A 50 3.46 -2.82 7.21
C LEU A 50 4.07 -1.89 6.17
N PHE A 51 3.33 -0.84 5.87
CA PHE A 51 3.84 0.35 5.21
C PHE A 51 4.01 1.44 6.26
N VAL A 52 5.22 1.94 6.41
CA VAL A 52 5.54 2.94 7.42
C VAL A 52 6.17 4.13 6.74
N ASP A 53 5.67 5.33 7.04
CA ASP A 53 6.36 6.55 6.66
C ASP A 53 7.33 6.96 7.78
N LEU A 54 8.60 6.77 7.49
CA LEU A 54 9.70 6.94 8.42
C LEU A 54 10.19 8.41 8.49
N SER A 55 9.53 9.37 7.84
CA SER A 55 9.95 10.78 7.82
C SER A 55 9.84 11.48 9.17
N LYS A 56 8.91 11.08 10.05
CA LYS A 56 8.67 11.71 11.36
C LYS A 56 8.16 10.68 12.39
N ASN A 57 8.53 10.89 13.66
CA ASN A 57 8.07 10.18 14.89
C ASN A 57 7.54 8.74 14.68
N ILE A 58 8.47 7.80 14.46
CA ILE A 58 8.22 6.38 14.12
C ILE A 58 7.55 5.54 15.22
N SER A 59 7.18 6.12 16.36
CA SER A 59 6.84 5.33 17.54
C SER A 59 5.52 4.54 17.42
N ALA A 60 4.39 5.16 17.05
CA ALA A 60 3.08 4.55 17.34
C ALA A 60 2.75 3.30 16.52
N GLU A 61 2.80 3.34 15.19
CA GLU A 61 2.36 2.22 14.34
C GLU A 61 3.28 1.02 14.43
N LEU A 62 4.59 1.28 14.38
CA LEU A 62 5.59 0.24 14.50
C LEU A 62 5.59 -0.35 15.91
N MET A 63 5.34 0.45 16.97
CA MET A 63 5.08 -0.07 18.33
C MET A 63 3.84 -0.95 18.37
N ILE A 64 2.70 -0.50 17.82
CA ILE A 64 1.47 -1.28 17.87
C ILE A 64 1.69 -2.61 17.17
N ALA A 65 2.31 -2.62 16.00
CA ALA A 65 2.52 -3.85 15.26
C ALA A 65 3.51 -4.79 15.94
N THR A 66 4.62 -4.28 16.47
CA THR A 66 5.56 -5.09 17.26
C THR A 66 4.89 -5.64 18.51
N GLN A 67 4.13 -4.83 19.25
CA GLN A 67 3.37 -5.27 20.44
C GLN A 67 2.29 -6.31 20.10
N THR A 68 1.60 -6.17 18.97
CA THR A 68 0.53 -7.10 18.55
C THR A 68 1.08 -8.48 18.19
N VAL A 69 2.29 -8.54 17.64
CA VAL A 69 3.02 -9.80 17.39
C VAL A 69 3.53 -10.43 18.71
N GLY A 70 3.68 -9.63 19.76
CA GLY A 70 4.37 -9.97 20.99
C GLY A 70 3.54 -10.23 22.24
N VAL A 71 2.20 -10.25 22.16
CA VAL A 71 1.28 -10.12 23.31
C VAL A 71 1.51 -11.12 24.47
N ASN A 72 2.34 -12.16 24.31
CA ASN A 72 2.58 -13.15 25.37
C ASN A 72 4.05 -13.60 25.62
N THR A 73 5.10 -12.96 25.09
CA THR A 73 6.47 -13.47 25.31
C THR A 73 7.54 -12.40 25.48
N ASN A 74 8.44 -12.57 26.47
CA ASN A 74 9.68 -11.79 26.70
C ASN A 74 10.74 -11.91 25.58
N SER A 75 10.33 -12.18 24.34
CA SER A 75 11.21 -12.45 23.20
C SER A 75 11.33 -11.24 22.28
N TYR A 76 12.46 -11.13 21.60
CA TYR A 76 12.70 -10.11 20.57
C TYR A 76 11.69 -10.20 19.42
N HIS A 77 11.30 -9.04 18.91
CA HIS A 77 10.56 -8.86 17.66
C HIS A 77 11.57 -8.58 16.56
N THR A 78 11.52 -9.35 15.48
CA THR A 78 12.43 -9.14 14.37
C THR A 78 11.80 -8.19 13.35
N ILE A 79 12.43 -7.04 13.12
CA ILE A 79 12.11 -6.14 12.01
C ILE A 79 13.09 -6.45 10.88
N VAL A 80 12.56 -6.79 9.70
CA VAL A 80 13.37 -6.91 8.48
C VAL A 80 13.12 -5.68 7.62
N TYR A 81 14.18 -4.92 7.35
CA TYR A 81 14.13 -3.74 6.49
C TYR A 81 15.09 -3.89 5.31
N ILE A 82 14.59 -3.62 4.10
CA ILE A 82 15.39 -3.61 2.87
C ILE A 82 15.09 -2.32 2.11
N PRO A 83 16.03 -1.37 2.04
CA PRO A 83 15.80 -0.07 1.39
C PRO A 83 15.90 -0.18 -0.13
N THR A 84 14.90 -0.78 -0.79
CA THR A 84 14.94 -1.10 -2.22
C THR A 84 15.13 0.12 -3.14
N ALA A 85 14.61 1.28 -2.76
CA ALA A 85 14.71 2.49 -3.56
C ALA A 85 16.12 3.13 -3.56
N LEU A 86 17.01 2.79 -2.62
CA LEU A 86 18.44 3.18 -2.69
C LEU A 86 19.14 2.54 -3.90
N PHE A 87 18.55 1.49 -4.47
CA PHE A 87 19.16 0.66 -5.50
C PHE A 87 18.40 0.72 -6.83
N ASP A 88 17.35 1.54 -6.94
CA ASP A 88 16.72 1.81 -8.24
C ASP A 88 17.59 2.81 -9.02
N LYS A 89 18.24 2.32 -10.08
CA LYS A 89 19.07 3.11 -11.00
C LYS A 89 18.37 4.35 -11.56
N ARG A 90 17.04 4.33 -11.67
CA ARG A 90 16.26 5.48 -12.16
C ARG A 90 16.15 6.59 -11.12
N ARG A 91 16.12 6.24 -9.83
CA ARG A 91 16.02 7.18 -8.70
C ARG A 91 17.37 7.62 -8.15
N LEU A 92 18.45 6.97 -8.56
CA LEU A 92 19.81 7.20 -8.06
C LEU A 92 20.41 8.57 -8.39
N ASN A 93 19.81 9.32 -9.32
CA ASN A 93 20.21 10.69 -9.62
C ASN A 93 19.38 11.74 -8.87
N ASP A 94 18.36 11.31 -8.13
CA ASP A 94 17.50 12.19 -7.35
C ASP A 94 18.06 12.34 -5.93
N THR A 95 18.72 13.46 -5.69
CA THR A 95 19.34 13.75 -4.39
C THR A 95 18.32 13.89 -3.26
N GLU A 96 17.08 14.30 -3.56
CA GLU A 96 16.02 14.48 -2.57
C GLU A 96 15.50 13.12 -2.09
N VAL A 97 15.26 12.20 -3.03
CA VAL A 97 14.86 10.82 -2.71
C VAL A 97 15.92 10.13 -1.85
N LEU A 98 17.20 10.34 -2.15
CA LEU A 98 18.29 9.75 -1.38
C LEU A 98 18.41 10.36 0.03
N ALA A 99 18.21 11.68 0.17
CA ALA A 99 18.16 12.34 1.47
C ALA A 99 17.00 11.83 2.33
N ALA A 100 15.79 11.77 1.75
CA ALA A 100 14.62 11.23 2.43
C ALA A 100 14.84 9.79 2.90
N GLN A 101 15.51 8.95 2.10
CA GLN A 101 15.83 7.58 2.49
C GLN A 101 16.79 7.49 3.67
N LEU A 102 17.82 8.35 3.76
CA LEU A 102 18.67 8.36 4.95
C LEU A 102 17.93 8.86 6.18
N ASP A 103 17.07 9.87 6.04
CA ASP A 103 16.28 10.36 7.16
C ASP A 103 15.35 9.25 7.68
N HIS A 104 14.69 8.56 6.75
CA HIS A 104 13.85 7.39 7.04
C HIS A 104 14.64 6.30 7.77
N PHE A 105 15.82 5.97 7.26
CA PHE A 105 16.69 4.98 7.87
C PHE A 105 17.18 5.41 9.26
N HIS A 106 17.61 6.65 9.41
CA HIS A 106 18.06 7.22 10.68
C HIS A 106 16.96 7.16 11.74
N ASN A 107 15.74 7.52 11.36
CA ASN A 107 14.59 7.46 12.25
C ASN A 107 14.26 5.99 12.62
N LEU A 108 14.37 5.03 11.68
CA LEU A 108 14.17 3.61 11.98
C LEU A 108 15.21 3.10 13.00
N LEU A 109 16.48 3.47 12.85
CA LEU A 109 17.52 3.15 13.84
C LEU A 109 17.20 3.75 15.21
N PHE A 110 16.76 5.01 15.24
CA PHE A 110 16.35 5.68 16.48
C PHE A 110 15.22 4.93 17.19
N TYR A 111 14.22 4.50 16.43
CA TYR A 111 13.11 3.68 16.95
C TYR A 111 13.60 2.37 17.58
N VAL A 112 14.42 1.61 16.85
CA VAL A 112 14.93 0.31 17.31
C VAL A 112 15.76 0.49 18.58
N SER A 113 16.61 1.52 18.64
CA SER A 113 17.38 1.84 19.85
C SER A 113 16.52 2.18 21.07
N SER A 114 15.27 2.62 20.84
CA SER A 114 14.32 2.96 21.91
C SER A 114 13.47 1.75 22.34
N CYS A 115 13.61 0.59 21.68
CA CYS A 115 12.79 -0.60 21.91
C CYS A 115 13.67 -1.80 22.35
N PRO A 116 13.79 -2.07 23.67
CA PRO A 116 14.76 -3.04 24.21
C PRO A 116 14.51 -4.51 23.80
N HIS A 117 13.37 -4.81 23.16
CA HIS A 117 13.01 -6.14 22.66
C HIS A 117 12.77 -6.15 21.14
N THR A 118 13.50 -5.32 20.40
CA THR A 118 13.42 -5.26 18.93
C THR A 118 14.78 -5.57 18.33
N LYS A 119 14.81 -6.59 17.46
CA LYS A 119 15.96 -6.94 16.63
C LYS A 119 15.77 -6.37 15.25
N LEU A 120 16.72 -5.56 14.78
CA LEU A 120 16.71 -5.07 13.40
C LEU A 120 17.61 -5.92 12.52
N ILE A 121 17.04 -6.48 11.47
CA ILE A 121 17.78 -7.09 10.37
C ILE A 121 17.73 -6.12 9.21
N LEU A 122 18.91 -5.67 8.82
CA LEU A 122 19.09 -4.84 7.65
C LEU A 122 19.85 -5.63 6.59
N VAL A 123 19.27 -5.72 5.39
CA VAL A 123 19.90 -6.38 4.25
C VAL A 123 20.22 -5.34 3.18
N LEU A 124 21.51 -5.22 2.84
CA LEU A 124 22.03 -4.32 1.80
C LEU A 124 22.72 -5.13 0.68
N PRO A 125 22.75 -4.62 -0.56
CA PRO A 125 23.68 -5.10 -1.57
C PRO A 125 25.13 -4.76 -1.22
N SER A 126 26.03 -5.71 -1.44
CA SER A 126 27.46 -5.48 -1.55
C SER A 126 27.70 -4.90 -2.93
N ILE A 127 27.81 -3.58 -3.03
CA ILE A 127 28.05 -2.90 -4.30
C ILE A 127 29.56 -2.78 -4.49
N LYS A 128 30.12 -3.31 -5.58
CA LYS A 128 31.57 -3.24 -5.80
C LYS A 128 32.00 -1.77 -5.92
N ARG A 129 32.90 -1.32 -5.04
CA ARG A 129 33.38 0.08 -4.92
C ARG A 129 33.82 0.74 -6.23
N VAL A 130 34.16 -0.06 -7.25
CA VAL A 130 34.67 0.37 -8.55
C VAL A 130 33.55 0.81 -9.51
N GLN A 131 32.31 0.30 -9.35
CA GLN A 131 31.18 0.64 -10.23
C GLN A 131 30.24 1.71 -9.67
N GLN A 132 30.56 2.24 -8.47
CA GLN A 132 29.70 3.19 -7.79
C GLN A 132 29.85 4.61 -8.33
N SER A 133 28.73 5.29 -8.54
CA SER A 133 28.76 6.74 -8.66
C SER A 133 29.34 7.37 -7.37
N PRO A 134 30.01 8.53 -7.45
CA PRO A 134 30.49 9.24 -6.25
C PRO A 134 29.38 9.47 -5.21
N VAL A 135 28.14 9.66 -5.68
CA VAL A 135 26.94 9.82 -4.87
C VAL A 135 26.65 8.53 -4.11
N GLN A 136 26.61 7.37 -4.78
CA GLN A 136 26.41 6.06 -4.12
C GLN A 136 27.47 5.77 -3.05
N ARG A 137 28.75 6.03 -3.35
CA ARG A 137 29.84 5.86 -2.37
C ARG A 137 29.62 6.70 -1.13
N SER A 138 29.20 7.94 -1.32
CA SER A 138 28.98 8.88 -0.22
C SER A 138 27.79 8.45 0.64
N TRP A 139 26.71 7.98 0.02
CA TRP A 139 25.53 7.49 0.72
C TRP A 139 25.78 6.20 1.50
N ILE A 140 26.41 5.19 0.88
CA ILE A 140 26.76 3.95 1.58
C ILE A 140 27.65 4.25 2.78
N ARG A 141 28.65 5.14 2.63
CA ARG A 141 29.49 5.57 3.75
C ARG A 141 28.71 6.32 4.84
N ALA A 142 27.78 7.20 4.45
CA ALA A 142 26.94 7.91 5.42
C ALA A 142 26.06 6.92 6.20
N PHE A 143 25.51 5.93 5.50
CA PHE A 143 24.72 4.86 6.07
C PHE A 143 25.52 3.98 7.04
N GLU A 144 26.70 3.51 6.62
CA GLU A 144 27.64 2.75 7.46
C GLU A 144 28.05 3.56 8.70
N ARG A 145 28.35 4.85 8.55
CA ARG A 145 28.69 5.74 9.67
C ARG A 145 27.53 5.94 10.63
N LEU A 146 26.31 6.13 10.12
CA LEU A 146 25.10 6.29 10.93
C LEU A 146 24.86 5.05 11.79
N LEU A 147 24.98 3.86 11.18
CA LEU A 147 24.97 2.60 11.90
C LEU A 147 26.03 2.60 13.00
N LEU A 148 27.31 2.73 12.64
CA LEU A 148 28.43 2.68 13.59
C LEU A 148 28.31 3.67 14.75
N SER A 149 27.78 4.88 14.49
CA SER A 149 27.65 5.95 15.49
C SER A 149 26.55 5.71 16.53
N ARG A 150 25.52 4.91 16.21
CA ARG A 150 24.33 4.70 17.06
C ARG A 150 24.43 3.44 17.94
N ASN A 151 25.59 2.78 17.92
CA ASN A 151 25.83 1.46 18.55
C ASN A 151 25.80 1.43 20.06
N SER A 152 25.94 2.58 20.72
CA SER A 152 25.86 2.61 22.19
C SER A 152 24.45 2.32 22.72
N GLY A 153 23.40 2.35 21.88
CA GLY A 153 22.01 2.12 22.29
C GLY A 153 21.25 1.01 21.54
N ILE A 154 21.79 0.48 20.45
CA ILE A 154 21.14 -0.61 19.69
C ILE A 154 21.71 -1.94 20.19
N THR A 155 20.93 -2.66 21.01
CA THR A 155 21.36 -3.92 21.62
C THR A 155 21.27 -5.13 20.68
N SER A 156 20.50 -5.03 19.58
CA SER A 156 20.38 -6.13 18.61
C SER A 156 20.09 -5.63 17.19
N ALA A 157 21.15 -5.39 16.41
CA ALA A 157 21.03 -5.18 14.96
C ALA A 157 22.03 -6.07 14.21
N SER A 158 21.61 -6.56 13.05
CA SER A 158 22.46 -7.31 12.13
C SER A 158 22.46 -6.61 10.78
N LEU A 159 23.63 -6.12 10.37
CA LEU A 159 23.86 -5.64 9.01
C LEU A 159 24.35 -6.81 8.17
N VAL A 160 23.65 -7.12 7.09
CA VAL A 160 24.09 -8.13 6.13
C VAL A 160 24.23 -7.53 4.75
N SER A 161 25.45 -7.59 4.20
CA SER A 161 25.75 -7.21 2.83
C SER A 161 25.73 -8.42 1.93
N VAL A 162 25.07 -8.36 0.79
CA VAL A 162 24.90 -9.50 -0.12
C VAL A 162 25.34 -9.07 -1.52
N GLY A 163 26.24 -9.81 -2.17
CA GLY A 163 26.80 -9.48 -3.48
C GLY A 163 25.82 -8.98 -4.55
N GLU A 164 26.24 -8.09 -5.45
CA GLU A 164 25.42 -7.67 -6.61
C GLU A 164 25.02 -8.85 -7.50
N THR A 165 25.86 -9.89 -7.56
CA THR A 165 25.57 -11.14 -8.29
C THR A 165 24.39 -11.89 -7.69
N CYS A 166 24.07 -11.58 -6.43
CA CYS A 166 22.92 -12.07 -5.72
C CYS A 166 21.73 -11.10 -5.91
N GLY A 167 21.29 -10.99 -7.17
CA GLY A 167 19.90 -10.77 -7.60
C GLY A 167 19.39 -9.34 -7.73
N PRO A 168 18.12 -9.21 -8.17
CA PRO A 168 17.53 -7.92 -8.46
C PRO A 168 17.13 -7.22 -7.15
N TRP A 169 18.03 -6.35 -6.68
CA TRP A 169 17.84 -5.41 -5.57
C TRP A 169 16.72 -4.40 -5.82
N SER A 170 16.49 -4.11 -7.10
CA SER A 170 15.33 -3.42 -7.67
C SER A 170 14.42 -4.45 -8.33
N ASP A 171 13.09 -4.28 -8.32
CA ASP A 171 12.21 -5.11 -9.15
C ASP A 171 12.38 -4.71 -10.65
N PRO A 172 13.18 -5.42 -11.48
CA PRO A 172 13.59 -4.97 -12.82
C PRO A 172 12.51 -5.29 -13.87
N LEU A 173 11.27 -5.40 -13.42
CA LEU A 173 10.37 -6.41 -13.94
C LEU A 173 9.60 -5.97 -15.19
N TYR A 174 9.56 -4.66 -15.47
CA TYR A 174 8.83 -4.16 -16.62
C TYR A 174 9.53 -4.52 -17.95
N ASP A 175 10.87 -4.49 -17.98
CA ASP A 175 11.62 -4.84 -19.21
C ASP A 175 11.98 -6.33 -19.27
N PHE A 176 12.07 -7.01 -18.12
CA PHE A 176 12.58 -8.39 -18.06
C PHE A 176 11.52 -9.46 -18.31
N ILE A 177 10.25 -9.26 -17.90
CA ILE A 177 9.15 -10.20 -18.20
C ILE A 177 8.92 -10.34 -19.71
N ALA A 178 9.06 -9.25 -20.47
CA ALA A 178 8.88 -9.27 -21.91
C ALA A 178 9.95 -10.12 -22.63
N SER A 179 11.10 -10.37 -22.00
CA SER A 179 12.26 -11.03 -22.62
C SER A 179 12.31 -12.57 -22.48
N ASN A 180 11.34 -13.21 -21.81
CA ASN A 180 11.35 -14.66 -21.48
C ASN A 180 12.60 -15.16 -20.70
N SER A 181 13.50 -14.28 -20.25
CA SER A 181 14.81 -14.66 -19.66
C SER A 181 14.87 -14.63 -18.12
N LEU A 182 13.71 -14.75 -17.45
CA LEU A 182 13.54 -14.77 -15.98
C LEU A 182 14.40 -15.82 -15.23
N SER A 183 14.98 -16.81 -15.91
CA SER A 183 15.67 -17.95 -15.28
C SER A 183 17.03 -17.60 -14.64
N SER A 184 17.67 -16.49 -15.01
CA SER A 184 19.09 -16.29 -14.67
C SER A 184 19.37 -15.48 -13.40
N CYS A 185 18.42 -14.68 -12.89
CA CYS A 185 18.75 -13.66 -11.87
C CYS A 185 18.40 -13.98 -10.41
N CYS A 186 17.65 -15.05 -10.11
CA CYS A 186 17.06 -15.22 -8.77
C CYS A 186 17.15 -16.63 -8.16
N TRP A 187 17.88 -17.54 -8.79
CA TRP A 187 17.97 -18.97 -8.42
C TRP A 187 18.45 -19.22 -6.99
N TYR A 188 19.27 -18.34 -6.43
CA TYR A 188 19.97 -18.56 -5.16
C TYR A 188 19.24 -18.01 -3.91
N ILE A 189 18.08 -17.37 -4.05
CA ILE A 189 17.44 -16.60 -2.97
C ILE A 189 17.04 -17.47 -1.76
N SER A 190 16.58 -18.70 -1.99
CA SER A 190 16.19 -19.65 -0.93
C SER A 190 17.38 -20.00 -0.03
N ASP A 191 18.51 -20.34 -0.64
CA ASP A 191 19.72 -20.71 0.10
C ASP A 191 20.38 -19.48 0.74
N LEU A 192 20.37 -18.33 0.06
CA LEU A 192 20.76 -17.06 0.69
C LEU A 192 19.90 -16.80 1.92
N THR A 193 18.58 -16.92 1.81
CA THR A 193 17.65 -16.71 2.92
C THR A 193 17.96 -17.61 4.12
N LYS A 194 18.23 -18.89 3.89
CA LYS A 194 18.63 -19.83 4.96
C LYS A 194 19.96 -19.44 5.58
N LYS A 195 20.94 -19.05 4.77
CA LYS A 195 22.25 -18.58 5.26
C LYS A 195 22.12 -17.30 6.07
N LEU A 196 21.32 -16.34 5.60
CA LEU A 196 20.99 -15.12 6.33
C LEU A 196 20.36 -15.47 7.68
N TYR A 197 19.35 -16.34 7.70
CA TYR A 197 18.70 -16.78 8.94
C TYR A 197 19.66 -17.46 9.92
N LEU A 198 20.47 -18.42 9.46
CA LEU A 198 21.48 -19.09 10.29
C LEU A 198 22.52 -18.12 10.84
N TYR A 199 22.98 -17.18 10.01
CA TYR A 199 23.91 -16.14 10.43
C TYR A 199 23.29 -15.25 11.51
N ILE A 200 22.09 -14.76 11.26
CA ILE A 200 21.32 -13.91 12.17
C ILE A 200 21.09 -14.58 13.53
N ASN A 201 20.93 -15.91 13.56
CA ASN A 201 20.65 -16.68 14.78
C ASN A 201 21.85 -17.46 15.33
N SER A 202 23.05 -17.27 14.78
CA SER A 202 24.26 -17.85 15.36
C SER A 202 24.61 -17.13 16.68
N GLU A 203 24.67 -17.88 17.78
CA GLU A 203 24.97 -17.35 19.13
C GLU A 203 26.40 -16.78 19.26
N GLU A 204 27.27 -17.01 18.28
CA GLU A 204 28.72 -16.78 18.38
C GLU A 204 29.22 -15.38 18.03
N LYS A 205 28.37 -14.39 17.74
CA LYS A 205 28.86 -13.03 17.49
C LYS A 205 28.06 -11.96 18.22
N GLU A 206 28.58 -11.57 19.39
CA GLU A 206 28.49 -10.17 19.79
C GLU A 206 28.99 -9.35 18.60
N TRP A 207 28.12 -8.50 18.06
CA TRP A 207 28.48 -7.63 16.96
C TRP A 207 29.65 -6.72 17.37
N LYS A 208 30.79 -6.82 16.68
CA LYS A 208 31.98 -5.99 16.93
C LYS A 208 32.14 -4.95 15.81
N PRO A 209 31.72 -3.68 16.03
CA PRO A 209 31.62 -2.65 14.99
C PRO A 209 32.91 -2.32 14.24
N ALA A 210 34.07 -2.55 14.85
CA ALA A 210 35.37 -2.22 14.27
C ALA A 210 35.99 -3.37 13.44
N GLU A 211 35.52 -4.61 13.61
CA GLU A 211 36.08 -5.81 12.97
C GLU A 211 35.07 -6.52 12.05
N ASP A 212 33.76 -6.39 12.32
CA ASP A 212 32.67 -6.98 11.55
C ASP A 212 32.01 -5.98 10.57
N CYS A 213 32.82 -5.30 9.75
CA CYS A 213 32.33 -4.66 8.51
C CYS A 213 32.13 -5.75 7.43
N PRO A 214 31.18 -5.57 6.50
CA PRO A 214 30.20 -6.60 6.15
C PRO A 214 30.84 -7.94 5.78
N GLN A 215 30.32 -9.06 6.30
CA GLN A 215 30.60 -10.34 5.67
C GLN A 215 30.07 -10.30 4.24
N ASP A 216 31.01 -10.18 3.32
CA ASP A 216 30.74 -10.09 1.90
C ASP A 216 30.36 -11.49 1.40
N PHE A 217 29.09 -11.67 1.05
CA PHE A 217 28.65 -12.89 0.36
C PHE A 217 29.10 -12.91 -1.13
N ASP A 218 30.06 -12.06 -1.53
CA ASP A 218 30.67 -12.06 -2.88
C ASP A 218 31.34 -13.39 -3.25
N THR A 219 31.77 -14.21 -2.30
CA THR A 219 32.49 -15.49 -2.54
C THR A 219 31.62 -16.74 -2.46
N VAL A 220 30.30 -16.65 -2.56
CA VAL A 220 29.43 -17.84 -2.45
C VAL A 220 29.40 -18.67 -3.74
N SER A 221 30.55 -19.23 -4.10
CA SER A 221 30.72 -20.29 -5.09
C SER A 221 30.09 -21.63 -4.67
N SER A 222 29.45 -21.69 -3.50
CA SER A 222 28.88 -22.90 -2.89
C SER A 222 27.34 -22.97 -2.89
N LEU A 223 26.64 -22.01 -3.51
CA LEU A 223 25.18 -22.09 -3.68
C LEU A 223 24.84 -23.11 -4.78
N LYS A 224 24.83 -24.39 -4.40
CA LYS A 224 24.31 -25.46 -5.25
C LYS A 224 22.79 -25.38 -5.28
N VAL A 225 22.26 -24.68 -6.27
CA VAL A 225 20.82 -24.61 -6.48
C VAL A 225 20.31 -25.87 -7.15
N LYS A 226 19.15 -26.33 -6.66
CA LYS A 226 18.32 -27.31 -7.37
C LYS A 226 17.30 -26.53 -8.20
N GLU A 227 17.34 -26.65 -9.52
CA GLU A 227 16.44 -25.96 -10.49
C GLU A 227 14.96 -25.99 -10.07
N ARG A 228 14.53 -27.08 -9.43
CA ARG A 228 13.16 -27.33 -8.96
C ARG A 228 12.55 -26.19 -8.11
N GLN A 229 13.31 -25.49 -7.28
CA GLN A 229 12.73 -24.43 -6.41
C GLN A 229 12.31 -23.16 -7.18
N MET A 230 12.92 -22.90 -8.34
CA MET A 230 12.51 -21.79 -9.21
C MET A 230 11.24 -22.11 -9.97
N GLU A 231 11.10 -23.36 -10.41
CA GLU A 231 9.90 -23.84 -11.10
C GLU A 231 8.67 -23.69 -10.19
N ASP A 232 8.79 -24.09 -8.92
CA ASP A 232 7.72 -23.94 -7.93
C ASP A 232 7.28 -22.47 -7.77
N TRP A 233 8.21 -21.52 -7.73
CA TRP A 233 7.88 -20.11 -7.60
C TRP A 233 7.27 -19.53 -8.87
N ARG A 234 7.85 -19.86 -10.04
CA ARG A 234 7.33 -19.43 -11.34
C ARG A 234 5.92 -19.95 -11.53
N GLU A 235 5.68 -21.22 -11.20
CA GLU A 235 4.37 -21.83 -11.22
C GLU A 235 3.42 -21.10 -10.25
N SER A 236 3.86 -20.84 -9.02
CA SER A 236 3.06 -20.12 -8.01
C SER A 236 2.71 -18.69 -8.42
N TYR A 237 3.63 -17.94 -9.02
CA TYR A 237 3.38 -16.59 -9.51
C TYR A 237 2.54 -16.59 -10.79
N THR A 238 2.80 -17.51 -11.73
CA THR A 238 1.97 -17.69 -12.93
C THR A 238 0.55 -18.06 -12.54
N LYS A 239 0.38 -18.96 -11.56
CA LYS A 239 -0.91 -19.30 -10.96
C LYS A 239 -1.56 -18.07 -10.35
N TYR A 240 -0.83 -17.29 -9.56
CA TYR A 240 -1.34 -16.03 -9.02
C TYR A 240 -1.84 -15.06 -10.10
N LEU A 241 -1.08 -14.86 -11.17
CA LEU A 241 -1.52 -14.03 -12.30
C LEU A 241 -2.76 -14.60 -12.98
N SER A 242 -2.83 -15.92 -13.16
CA SER A 242 -3.99 -16.58 -13.77
C SER A 242 -5.26 -16.51 -12.92
N LEU A 243 -5.14 -16.27 -11.60
CA LEU A 243 -6.29 -16.06 -10.72
C LEU A 243 -6.92 -14.69 -10.91
N GLN A 244 -6.18 -13.69 -11.41
CA GLN A 244 -6.63 -12.30 -11.57
C GLN A 244 -7.68 -12.17 -12.67
N THR A 245 -8.91 -12.46 -12.32
CA THR A 245 -10.03 -12.62 -13.26
C THR A 245 -11.28 -11.87 -12.82
N GLN A 246 -11.35 -11.45 -11.55
CA GLN A 246 -12.57 -10.86 -10.99
C GLN A 246 -12.54 -9.34 -11.06
N ASN A 247 -13.65 -8.77 -11.54
CA ASN A 247 -13.91 -7.34 -11.43
C ASN A 247 -14.88 -7.08 -10.29
N VAL A 248 -14.52 -6.18 -9.38
CA VAL A 248 -15.29 -5.93 -8.15
C VAL A 248 -15.68 -4.46 -8.03
N THR A 249 -16.97 -4.22 -7.78
CA THR A 249 -17.47 -2.90 -7.39
C THR A 249 -17.73 -2.92 -5.89
N VAL A 250 -17.02 -2.05 -5.16
CA VAL A 250 -17.11 -1.92 -3.71
C VAL A 250 -17.98 -0.73 -3.31
N GLY A 251 -18.88 -0.96 -2.37
CA GLY A 251 -19.59 0.06 -1.61
C GLY A 251 -19.46 -0.17 -0.11
N HIS A 252 -19.53 0.91 0.68
CA HIS A 252 -19.39 0.86 2.14
C HIS A 252 -20.66 1.36 2.83
N TYR A 253 -21.42 0.44 3.42
CA TYR A 253 -22.60 0.71 4.22
C TYR A 253 -22.23 0.70 5.71
N LEU A 254 -21.56 1.76 6.16
CA LEU A 254 -20.97 1.84 7.50
C LEU A 254 -21.74 2.82 8.40
N MET A 255 -22.08 2.38 9.61
CA MET A 255 -22.86 3.17 10.57
C MET A 255 -22.03 3.65 11.78
N PHE A 256 -20.94 2.96 12.14
CA PHE A 256 -20.05 3.36 13.22
C PHE A 256 -19.35 4.71 12.95
N ASN A 257 -18.94 5.40 14.01
CA ASN A 257 -18.14 6.64 14.00
C ASN A 257 -18.55 7.66 12.91
N SER A 258 -19.86 7.84 12.69
CA SER A 258 -20.35 8.76 11.66
C SER A 258 -20.16 10.21 12.07
N HIS A 259 -19.58 11.03 11.18
CA HIS A 259 -19.38 12.45 11.43
C HIS A 259 -20.67 13.24 11.16
N TYR A 260 -21.06 14.14 12.08
CA TYR A 260 -22.34 14.85 12.01
C TYR A 260 -22.48 15.83 10.83
N ARG A 261 -21.36 16.30 10.26
CA ARG A 261 -21.36 17.31 9.19
C ARG A 261 -21.88 16.81 7.83
N TRP A 262 -22.00 15.50 7.61
CA TRP A 262 -22.36 14.95 6.29
C TRP A 262 -23.81 14.47 6.25
N GLY A 263 -24.75 15.42 6.13
CA GLY A 263 -26.14 15.31 5.65
C GLY A 263 -26.98 14.09 6.03
N ALA A 264 -26.64 12.90 5.50
CA ALA A 264 -27.41 11.67 5.67
C ALA A 264 -26.55 10.56 6.30
N LYS A 265 -26.88 10.19 7.54
CA LYS A 265 -26.30 9.03 8.23
C LYS A 265 -26.87 7.74 7.66
N ALA A 266 -26.02 6.75 7.42
CA ALA A 266 -26.46 5.39 7.15
C ALA A 266 -27.37 4.90 8.28
N GLN A 267 -28.47 4.26 7.94
CA GLN A 267 -29.43 3.70 8.88
C GLN A 267 -29.60 2.22 8.55
N ALA A 268 -29.73 1.37 9.58
CA ALA A 268 -29.79 -0.07 9.37
C ALA A 268 -30.90 -0.45 8.38
N ASN A 269 -30.57 -1.30 7.41
CA ASN A 269 -31.50 -1.93 6.48
C ASN A 269 -32.33 -0.93 5.63
N LYS A 270 -31.87 0.31 5.43
CA LYS A 270 -32.58 1.27 4.58
C LYS A 270 -32.24 1.07 3.12
N MET A 271 -33.19 0.51 2.38
CA MET A 271 -33.08 0.36 0.93
C MET A 271 -32.94 1.71 0.23
N SER A 272 -33.62 2.77 0.69
CA SER A 272 -33.52 4.11 0.11
C SER A 272 -32.11 4.73 0.15
N TYR A 273 -31.24 4.25 1.05
CA TYR A 273 -29.85 4.69 1.14
C TYR A 273 -28.97 4.09 0.05
N ILE A 274 -29.27 2.87 -0.40
CA ILE A 274 -28.43 2.08 -1.33
C ILE A 274 -29.10 1.83 -2.68
N ALA A 275 -30.41 2.10 -2.83
CA ALA A 275 -31.20 1.68 -3.98
C ALA A 275 -30.64 2.17 -5.31
N ASP A 276 -30.29 3.45 -5.39
CA ASP A 276 -29.76 4.05 -6.61
C ASP A 276 -28.46 3.36 -7.04
N TRP A 277 -27.54 3.15 -6.10
CA TRP A 277 -26.29 2.42 -6.31
C TRP A 277 -26.54 0.98 -6.73
N TYR A 278 -27.31 0.23 -5.93
CA TYR A 278 -27.48 -1.21 -6.09
C TYR A 278 -28.24 -1.57 -7.36
N LEU A 279 -29.40 -0.94 -7.57
CA LEU A 279 -30.25 -1.26 -8.72
C LEU A 279 -29.57 -0.86 -10.03
N SER A 280 -28.84 0.25 -10.04
CA SER A 280 -28.08 0.66 -11.24
C SER A 280 -26.85 -0.22 -11.46
N ALA A 281 -26.09 -0.58 -10.42
CA ALA A 281 -24.97 -1.51 -10.54
C ALA A 281 -25.43 -2.86 -11.12
N MET A 282 -26.52 -3.40 -10.58
CA MET A 282 -27.13 -4.64 -11.04
C MET A 282 -27.54 -4.59 -12.51
N ARG A 283 -28.05 -3.44 -12.97
CA ARG A 283 -28.51 -3.25 -14.34
C ARG A 283 -27.38 -3.01 -15.34
N TYR A 284 -26.35 -2.26 -14.96
CA TYR A 284 -25.38 -1.71 -15.92
C TYR A 284 -23.97 -2.28 -15.80
N THR A 285 -23.68 -3.06 -14.75
CA THR A 285 -22.34 -3.62 -14.51
C THR A 285 -22.37 -5.15 -14.48
N GLN A 286 -21.29 -5.76 -14.97
CA GLN A 286 -21.07 -7.20 -14.86
C GLN A 286 -20.14 -7.57 -13.70
N SER A 287 -19.62 -6.59 -12.96
CA SER A 287 -18.78 -6.84 -11.78
C SER A 287 -19.53 -7.55 -10.65
N ASN A 288 -18.78 -8.26 -9.82
CA ASN A 288 -19.24 -8.70 -8.51
C ASN A 288 -19.42 -7.47 -7.61
N LEU A 289 -20.46 -7.46 -6.78
CA LEU A 289 -20.75 -6.36 -5.86
C LEU A 289 -20.29 -6.75 -4.47
N THR A 290 -19.42 -5.96 -3.86
CA THR A 290 -18.97 -6.20 -2.48
C THR A 290 -19.43 -5.04 -1.59
N ILE A 291 -20.24 -5.36 -0.59
CA ILE A 291 -20.77 -4.38 0.36
C ILE A 291 -20.15 -4.63 1.73
N PHE A 292 -19.27 -3.71 2.14
CA PHE A 292 -18.79 -3.67 3.53
C PHE A 292 -19.88 -3.12 4.43
N HIS A 293 -20.14 -3.79 5.54
CA HIS A 293 -21.15 -3.33 6.48
C HIS A 293 -20.85 -3.70 7.93
N ASP A 294 -21.42 -2.96 8.86
CA ASP A 294 -21.29 -3.22 10.30
C ASP A 294 -22.63 -3.65 10.95
N HIS A 295 -23.76 -3.11 10.48
CA HIS A 295 -25.07 -3.29 11.13
C HIS A 295 -26.22 -3.76 10.21
N LEU A 296 -25.94 -4.26 9.00
CA LEU A 296 -26.98 -4.86 8.14
C LEU A 296 -27.43 -6.24 8.66
N GLU A 297 -28.73 -6.43 8.76
CA GLU A 297 -29.34 -7.70 9.18
C GLU A 297 -29.28 -8.75 8.07
N GLN A 298 -29.17 -10.03 8.46
CA GLN A 298 -29.11 -11.14 7.51
C GLN A 298 -30.31 -11.18 6.55
N GLY A 299 -31.51 -10.83 7.03
CA GLY A 299 -32.70 -10.78 6.19
C GLY A 299 -32.61 -9.70 5.09
N PHE A 300 -31.99 -8.55 5.37
CA PHE A 300 -31.74 -7.51 4.37
C PHE A 300 -30.69 -7.97 3.35
N GLN A 301 -29.59 -8.56 3.83
CA GLN A 301 -28.54 -9.11 2.99
C GLN A 301 -29.09 -10.19 2.03
N ASN A 302 -29.84 -11.18 2.56
CA ASN A 302 -30.39 -12.28 1.78
C ASN A 302 -31.30 -11.80 0.64
N ARG A 303 -32.12 -10.76 0.86
CA ARG A 303 -32.96 -10.18 -0.19
C ARG A 303 -32.12 -9.58 -1.32
N LEU A 304 -31.04 -8.88 -0.98
CA LEU A 304 -30.14 -8.29 -1.96
C LEU A 304 -29.36 -9.40 -2.71
N ILE A 305 -28.81 -10.39 -2.00
CA ILE A 305 -28.13 -11.54 -2.60
C ILE A 305 -29.04 -12.25 -3.61
N LEU A 306 -30.29 -12.53 -3.22
CA LEU A 306 -31.29 -13.15 -4.10
C LEU A 306 -31.56 -12.29 -5.34
N TYR A 307 -31.75 -10.98 -5.16
CA TYR A 307 -31.93 -10.05 -6.28
C TYR A 307 -30.72 -10.03 -7.22
N SER A 308 -29.51 -10.17 -6.67
CA SER A 308 -28.27 -10.21 -7.45
C SER A 308 -27.94 -11.55 -8.11
N GLN A 309 -28.78 -12.57 -7.89
CA GLN A 309 -28.49 -13.95 -8.30
C GLN A 309 -27.12 -14.42 -7.78
N GLY A 310 -26.76 -14.02 -6.56
CA GLY A 310 -25.49 -14.39 -5.92
C GLY A 310 -24.27 -13.55 -6.30
N ARG A 311 -24.40 -12.52 -7.16
CA ARG A 311 -23.27 -11.61 -7.48
C ARG A 311 -22.87 -10.67 -6.35
N THR A 312 -23.73 -10.48 -5.36
CA THR A 312 -23.45 -9.61 -4.22
C THR A 312 -22.89 -10.39 -3.04
N VAL A 313 -21.75 -9.93 -2.52
CA VAL A 313 -21.11 -10.42 -1.29
C VAL A 313 -21.20 -9.34 -0.22
N PHE A 314 -21.57 -9.75 0.99
CA PHE A 314 -21.57 -8.88 2.17
C PHE A 314 -20.37 -9.21 3.05
N VAL A 315 -19.57 -8.19 3.35
CA VAL A 315 -18.39 -8.32 4.23
C VAL A 315 -18.68 -7.60 5.53
N LYS A 316 -18.93 -8.37 6.59
CA LYS A 316 -19.16 -7.81 7.91
C LYS A 316 -17.83 -7.30 8.49
N VAL A 317 -17.79 -6.03 8.85
CA VAL A 317 -16.62 -5.35 9.41
C VAL A 317 -16.89 -4.74 10.77
N LYS A 318 -15.80 -4.43 11.47
CA LYS A 318 -15.81 -3.66 12.71
C LYS A 318 -14.92 -2.43 12.53
N SER A 319 -15.10 -1.44 13.39
CA SER A 319 -14.19 -0.30 13.48
C SER A 319 -12.77 -0.81 13.73
N LEU A 320 -11.83 -0.46 12.85
CA LEU A 320 -10.42 -0.84 12.93
C LEU A 320 -9.64 0.09 13.86
N ASN A 321 -10.07 1.35 13.98
CA ASN A 321 -9.45 2.36 14.84
C ASN A 321 -10.50 3.40 15.27
N LYS A 322 -10.07 4.51 15.87
CA LYS A 322 -10.96 5.60 16.35
C LYS A 322 -11.36 6.59 15.24
N ARG A 323 -10.89 6.42 14.00
CA ARG A 323 -11.26 7.31 12.88
C ARG A 323 -12.74 7.19 12.56
N ILE A 324 -13.25 8.13 11.79
CA ILE A 324 -14.60 8.07 11.24
C ILE A 324 -14.73 6.99 10.16
N SER A 325 -15.96 6.58 9.85
CA SER A 325 -16.21 5.53 8.84
C SER A 325 -15.71 5.87 7.43
N HIS A 326 -15.75 7.13 7.03
CA HIS A 326 -15.26 7.60 5.73
C HIS A 326 -13.77 7.30 5.53
N ASP A 327 -12.94 7.57 6.53
CA ASP A 327 -11.50 7.27 6.47
C ASP A 327 -11.25 5.76 6.61
N GLN A 328 -12.01 5.07 7.45
CA GLN A 328 -11.80 3.63 7.69
C GLN A 328 -12.07 2.73 6.48
N ARG A 329 -12.90 3.19 5.52
CA ARG A 329 -13.25 2.41 4.33
C ARG A 329 -12.03 2.01 3.50
N PHE A 330 -10.99 2.84 3.47
CA PHE A 330 -9.75 2.58 2.73
C PHE A 330 -8.94 1.45 3.37
N TYR A 331 -8.84 1.43 4.71
CA TYR A 331 -8.20 0.34 5.46
C TYR A 331 -8.92 -1.00 5.22
N MET A 332 -10.26 -0.98 5.23
CA MET A 332 -11.07 -2.18 5.00
C MET A 332 -10.89 -2.73 3.60
N THR A 333 -10.93 -1.87 2.58
CA THR A 333 -10.72 -2.29 1.20
C THR A 333 -9.29 -2.74 0.95
N PHE A 334 -8.30 -2.12 1.59
CA PHE A 334 -6.91 -2.56 1.51
C PHE A 334 -6.74 -4.00 2.01
N ASN A 335 -7.22 -4.29 3.22
CA ASN A 335 -7.17 -5.65 3.79
C ASN A 335 -7.92 -6.66 2.91
N TYR A 336 -9.09 -6.28 2.41
CA TYR A 336 -9.87 -7.11 1.49
C TYR A 336 -9.08 -7.44 0.20
N LEU A 337 -8.41 -6.46 -0.41
CA LEU A 337 -7.59 -6.72 -1.59
C LEU A 337 -6.41 -7.65 -1.28
N LEU A 338 -5.82 -7.58 -0.08
CA LEU A 338 -4.77 -8.52 0.33
C LEU A 338 -5.30 -9.95 0.42
N ASP A 339 -6.52 -10.14 0.91
CA ASP A 339 -7.15 -11.46 1.03
C ASP A 339 -7.71 -12.02 -0.27
N HIS A 340 -7.95 -11.15 -1.27
CA HIS A 340 -8.52 -11.49 -2.56
C HIS A 340 -7.53 -11.25 -3.73
N PRO A 341 -6.51 -12.12 -3.89
CA PRO A 341 -5.54 -12.03 -4.99
C PRO A 341 -6.16 -12.19 -6.38
N GLU A 342 -7.34 -12.80 -6.49
CA GLU A 342 -8.10 -13.06 -7.71
C GLU A 342 -8.77 -11.82 -8.33
N ILE A 343 -8.79 -10.70 -7.59
CA ILE A 343 -9.31 -9.44 -8.11
C ILE A 343 -8.33 -8.89 -9.15
N TYR A 344 -8.86 -8.60 -10.34
CA TYR A 344 -8.14 -7.98 -11.44
C TYR A 344 -8.31 -6.45 -11.40
N GLN A 345 -9.55 -5.98 -11.39
CA GLN A 345 -9.91 -4.57 -11.29
C GLN A 345 -10.92 -4.34 -10.18
N ILE A 346 -10.83 -3.15 -9.59
CA ILE A 346 -11.73 -2.73 -8.52
C ILE A 346 -12.10 -1.26 -8.71
N VAL A 347 -13.36 -0.95 -8.40
CA VAL A 347 -13.84 0.43 -8.22
C VAL A 347 -14.45 0.53 -6.83
N MET A 348 -14.08 1.57 -6.10
CA MET A 348 -14.66 1.99 -4.85
C MET A 348 -15.58 3.16 -5.14
N THR A 349 -16.81 3.11 -4.62
CA THR A 349 -17.81 4.15 -4.86
C THR A 349 -18.56 4.54 -3.60
N ASP A 350 -19.03 5.78 -3.55
CA ASP A 350 -19.98 6.21 -2.53
C ASP A 350 -21.32 5.50 -2.75
N ILE A 351 -21.64 4.59 -1.84
CA ILE A 351 -22.82 3.72 -1.95
C ILE A 351 -24.15 4.50 -1.90
N ARG A 352 -24.11 5.75 -1.41
CA ARG A 352 -25.28 6.60 -1.16
C ARG A 352 -25.78 7.31 -2.40
N ASP A 353 -24.87 7.87 -3.19
CA ASP A 353 -25.15 8.89 -4.21
C ASP A 353 -24.36 8.64 -5.49
N THR A 354 -24.02 7.38 -5.77
CA THR A 354 -23.49 6.94 -7.05
C THR A 354 -24.56 6.18 -7.85
N VAL A 355 -24.67 6.47 -9.14
CA VAL A 355 -25.55 5.78 -10.09
C VAL A 355 -24.74 5.32 -11.31
N PHE A 356 -24.77 4.02 -11.58
CA PHE A 356 -24.17 3.45 -12.78
C PHE A 356 -25.05 3.69 -14.01
N LYS A 357 -24.40 3.92 -15.15
CA LYS A 357 -25.00 4.17 -16.46
C LYS A 357 -24.45 3.22 -17.52
N SER A 358 -23.22 2.73 -17.33
CA SER A 358 -22.62 1.61 -18.04
C SER A 358 -21.56 0.95 -17.15
N ASP A 359 -20.92 -0.10 -17.63
CA ASP A 359 -19.90 -0.83 -16.90
C ASP A 359 -18.57 -0.03 -16.86
N PRO A 360 -18.13 0.46 -15.69
CA PRO A 360 -16.88 1.22 -15.58
C PRO A 360 -15.64 0.35 -15.86
N MET A 361 -15.69 -0.95 -15.57
CA MET A 361 -14.56 -1.86 -15.76
C MET A 361 -14.21 -2.04 -17.23
N ARG A 362 -15.24 -2.03 -18.08
CA ARG A 362 -15.06 -2.07 -19.53
C ARG A 362 -14.35 -0.82 -20.02
N ALA A 363 -14.75 0.37 -19.54
CA ALA A 363 -14.11 1.62 -19.92
C ALA A 363 -12.65 1.67 -19.41
N MET A 364 -12.41 1.29 -18.15
CA MET A 364 -11.05 1.20 -17.59
C MET A 364 -10.16 0.27 -18.42
N SER A 365 -10.65 -0.91 -18.78
CA SER A 365 -9.91 -1.88 -19.60
C SER A 365 -9.57 -1.35 -21.01
N MET A 366 -10.41 -0.47 -21.56
CA MET A 366 -10.16 0.16 -22.86
C MET A 366 -9.17 1.33 -22.77
N ILE A 367 -9.15 2.06 -21.66
CA ILE A 367 -8.28 3.22 -21.46
C ILE A 367 -6.86 2.80 -21.10
N GLY A 368 -6.72 1.86 -20.16
CA GLY A 368 -5.42 1.35 -19.71
C GLY A 368 -5.31 1.24 -18.19
N ASP A 369 -4.08 1.01 -17.71
CA ASP A 369 -3.78 0.85 -16.29
C ASP A 369 -3.46 2.21 -15.66
N TYR A 370 -4.50 2.94 -15.28
CA TYR A 370 -4.41 4.24 -14.61
C TYR A 370 -5.10 4.17 -13.23
N LEU A 371 -4.76 5.13 -12.37
CA LEU A 371 -5.62 5.53 -11.27
C LEU A 371 -6.82 6.29 -11.85
N PHE A 372 -8.00 5.70 -11.76
CA PHE A 372 -9.24 6.35 -12.15
C PHE A 372 -9.87 7.04 -10.95
N ILE A 373 -10.14 8.33 -11.05
CA ILE A 373 -10.70 9.12 -9.96
C ILE A 373 -11.69 10.16 -10.49
N ASP A 374 -12.69 10.53 -9.69
CA ASP A 374 -13.65 11.55 -10.10
C ASP A 374 -13.09 12.97 -9.97
N ASN A 375 -13.65 13.91 -10.75
CA ASN A 375 -13.41 15.34 -10.59
C ASN A 375 -14.58 15.93 -9.79
N ASP A 376 -14.31 16.62 -8.67
CA ASP A 376 -15.35 17.26 -7.84
C ASP A 376 -16.04 18.44 -8.57
N GLY A 377 -15.40 18.98 -9.60
CA GLY A 377 -16.06 19.89 -10.54
C GLY A 377 -15.16 20.27 -11.72
N PRO A 378 -15.74 20.72 -12.86
CA PRO A 378 -14.99 20.97 -14.08
C PRO A 378 -14.31 22.34 -14.09
N PHE A 379 -14.58 23.19 -13.08
CA PHE A 379 -14.13 24.58 -13.01
C PHE A 379 -13.17 24.87 -11.85
N TYR A 380 -12.85 23.87 -11.03
CA TYR A 380 -11.88 24.03 -9.95
C TYR A 380 -10.51 23.69 -10.50
N PHE A 381 -9.75 24.73 -10.82
CA PHE A 381 -8.41 24.58 -11.34
C PHE A 381 -7.44 24.20 -10.25
N ARG A 382 -7.68 24.60 -9.00
CA ARG A 382 -6.83 24.29 -7.86
C ARG A 382 -7.63 23.76 -6.68
N VAL A 383 -6.99 22.95 -5.84
CA VAL A 383 -7.53 22.51 -4.54
C VAL A 383 -7.97 23.72 -3.71
N SER A 384 -7.20 24.82 -3.73
CA SER A 384 -7.50 26.05 -3.01
C SER A 384 -8.80 26.74 -3.43
N ASP A 385 -9.29 26.47 -4.66
CA ASP A 385 -10.50 27.11 -5.20
C ASP A 385 -11.76 26.60 -4.46
N LEU A 386 -11.68 25.41 -3.88
CA LEU A 386 -12.70 24.85 -3.00
C LEU A 386 -12.40 25.22 -1.54
N LYS A 387 -13.05 26.29 -1.05
CA LYS A 387 -12.87 26.79 0.32
C LYS A 387 -12.95 25.70 1.40
N TRP A 388 -13.92 24.78 1.28
CA TRP A 388 -14.10 23.71 2.25
C TRP A 388 -12.93 22.71 2.20
N LEU A 389 -12.43 22.38 1.00
CA LEU A 389 -11.32 21.46 0.83
C LEU A 389 -10.01 22.08 1.32
N LYS A 390 -9.79 23.37 1.05
CA LYS A 390 -8.71 24.16 1.64
C LYS A 390 -8.72 24.08 3.17
N GLN A 391 -9.87 24.39 3.78
CA GLN A 391 -10.04 24.31 5.24
C GLN A 391 -9.77 22.91 5.78
N MET A 392 -10.30 21.88 5.12
CA MET A 392 -10.03 20.49 5.53
C MET A 392 -8.56 20.10 5.34
N THR A 393 -7.87 20.67 4.35
CA THR A 393 -6.43 20.44 4.15
C THR A 393 -5.63 21.05 5.30
N GLU A 394 -5.95 22.29 5.68
CA GLU A 394 -5.37 22.96 6.85
C GLU A 394 -5.65 22.18 8.14
N VAL A 395 -6.87 21.67 8.34
CA VAL A 395 -7.22 20.91 9.55
C VAL A 395 -6.57 19.53 9.60
N CYS A 396 -6.59 18.77 8.50
CA CYS A 396 -6.08 17.40 8.47
C CYS A 396 -4.55 17.35 8.45
N TYR A 397 -3.92 18.36 7.86
CA TYR A 397 -2.49 18.36 7.52
C TYR A 397 -1.80 19.69 7.84
N GLU A 398 -2.20 20.39 8.91
CA GLU A 398 -1.56 21.64 9.39
C GLU A 398 -0.03 21.51 9.52
N TRP A 399 0.42 20.31 9.91
CA TRP A 399 1.83 19.97 10.11
C TRP A 399 2.60 19.63 8.84
N SER A 400 1.92 19.53 7.69
CA SER A 400 2.51 19.04 6.45
C SER A 400 3.27 20.15 5.74
N PRO A 401 4.57 19.95 5.42
CA PRO A 401 5.32 20.91 4.61
C PRO A 401 4.77 21.03 3.18
N PHE A 402 4.03 20.02 2.71
CA PHE A 402 3.43 19.97 1.38
C PHE A 402 2.04 20.63 1.33
N LEU A 403 1.59 21.25 2.43
CA LEU A 403 0.28 21.91 2.51
C LEU A 403 0.13 22.96 1.40
N GLU A 404 1.13 23.83 1.24
CA GLU A 404 1.09 24.90 0.24
C GLU A 404 1.05 24.33 -1.17
N GLU A 405 1.95 23.40 -1.50
CA GLU A 405 1.97 22.70 -2.78
C GLU A 405 0.62 22.05 -3.08
N THR A 406 0.06 21.34 -2.12
CA THR A 406 -1.27 20.67 -2.22
C THR A 406 -2.37 21.64 -2.60
N LEU A 407 -2.39 22.81 -1.96
CA LEU A 407 -3.41 23.83 -2.23
C LEU A 407 -3.30 24.39 -3.65
N PHE A 408 -2.11 24.38 -4.26
CA PHE A 408 -1.87 24.89 -5.60
C PHE A 408 -1.92 23.84 -6.72
N MET A 409 -2.11 22.55 -6.39
CA MET A 409 -2.15 21.47 -7.39
C MET A 409 -3.36 21.58 -8.33
N TYR A 410 -3.15 21.23 -9.61
CA TYR A 410 -4.15 21.42 -10.64
C TYR A 410 -5.22 20.33 -10.63
N GLY A 411 -6.48 20.71 -10.47
CA GLY A 411 -7.63 19.82 -10.44
C GLY A 411 -8.03 19.45 -9.01
N CYS A 412 -9.33 19.34 -8.79
CA CYS A 412 -9.87 18.83 -7.53
C CYS A 412 -10.53 17.48 -7.76
N PHE A 413 -10.00 16.46 -7.09
CA PHE A 413 -10.52 15.11 -7.18
C PHE A 413 -11.51 14.80 -6.08
N ASP A 414 -12.47 13.96 -6.42
CA ASP A 414 -13.48 13.42 -5.52
C ASP A 414 -13.25 11.92 -5.37
N ASN A 415 -13.23 11.46 -4.12
CA ASN A 415 -12.97 10.06 -3.77
C ASN A 415 -14.25 9.22 -3.67
N GLY A 416 -15.41 9.78 -4.01
CA GLY A 416 -16.68 9.07 -4.18
C GLY A 416 -16.67 8.14 -5.38
N PHE A 417 -15.66 8.23 -6.26
CA PHE A 417 -15.24 7.16 -7.15
C PHE A 417 -13.71 7.11 -7.23
N ILE A 418 -13.13 5.95 -6.91
CA ILE A 418 -11.71 5.63 -7.15
C ILE A 418 -11.63 4.21 -7.71
N GLY A 419 -10.88 3.98 -8.78
CA GLY A 419 -10.70 2.65 -9.36
C GLY A 419 -9.37 2.46 -10.06
N GLY A 420 -9.07 1.21 -10.38
CA GLY A 420 -7.84 0.83 -11.07
C GLY A 420 -7.66 -0.68 -11.15
N SER A 421 -6.51 -1.11 -11.66
CA SER A 421 -6.06 -2.48 -11.42
C SER A 421 -5.89 -2.72 -9.92
N ARG A 422 -5.94 -3.99 -9.51
CA ARG A 422 -5.71 -4.37 -8.10
C ARG A 422 -4.40 -3.79 -7.56
N GLN A 423 -3.35 -3.76 -8.36
CA GLN A 423 -2.04 -3.25 -7.94
C GLN A 423 -2.01 -1.74 -7.82
N MET A 424 -2.60 -1.02 -8.77
CA MET A 424 -2.79 0.42 -8.66
C MET A 424 -3.54 0.76 -7.37
N MET A 425 -4.63 0.04 -7.10
CA MET A 425 -5.48 0.28 -5.94
C MET A 425 -4.80 -0.09 -4.62
N LEU A 426 -4.02 -1.17 -4.56
CA LEU A 426 -3.20 -1.46 -3.37
C LEU A 426 -2.18 -0.36 -3.09
N SER A 427 -1.53 0.20 -4.13
CA SER A 427 -0.58 1.30 -3.98
C SER A 427 -1.25 2.59 -3.50
N VAL A 428 -2.35 2.98 -4.13
CA VAL A 428 -3.13 4.17 -3.74
C VAL A 428 -3.61 4.04 -2.31
N LEU A 429 -4.23 2.91 -1.95
CA LEU A 429 -4.74 2.68 -0.60
C LEU A 429 -3.63 2.68 0.44
N SER A 430 -2.45 2.14 0.14
CA SER A 430 -1.32 2.15 1.07
C SER A 430 -0.80 3.56 1.34
N HIS A 431 -0.66 4.38 0.28
CA HIS A 431 -0.30 5.79 0.43
C HIS A 431 -1.36 6.56 1.22
N MET A 432 -2.65 6.31 0.94
CA MET A 432 -3.74 6.94 1.69
C MET A 432 -3.71 6.55 3.16
N ILE A 433 -3.51 5.27 3.50
CA ILE A 433 -3.44 4.78 4.88
C ILE A 433 -2.29 5.44 5.64
N VAL A 434 -1.11 5.53 5.01
CA VAL A 434 0.06 6.19 5.59
C VAL A 434 -0.23 7.64 5.96
N LEU A 435 -0.84 8.40 5.04
CA LEU A 435 -1.18 9.80 5.29
C LEU A 435 -2.33 9.94 6.30
N LEU A 436 -3.38 9.12 6.16
CA LEU A 436 -4.50 9.10 7.08
C LEU A 436 -4.00 8.84 8.50
N ASN A 437 -3.08 7.91 8.73
CA ASN A 437 -2.58 7.65 10.08
C ASN A 437 -1.96 8.87 10.77
N LYS A 438 -1.42 9.82 10.01
CA LYS A 438 -0.86 11.09 10.50
C LYS A 438 -1.88 12.23 10.55
N ALA A 439 -3.00 12.10 9.85
CA ALA A 439 -4.04 13.11 9.81
C ALA A 439 -4.82 13.19 11.13
N ASP A 440 -5.45 14.34 11.38
CA ASP A 440 -6.35 14.51 12.52
C ASP A 440 -7.40 13.39 12.60
N ILE A 441 -7.59 12.82 13.79
CA ILE A 441 -8.45 11.64 13.98
C ILE A 441 -9.94 12.00 14.10
N SER A 442 -10.24 13.26 14.42
CA SER A 442 -11.59 13.76 14.63
C SER A 442 -12.25 14.31 13.36
N SER A 443 -11.43 14.54 12.33
CA SER A 443 -11.82 15.16 11.06
C SER A 443 -12.08 14.13 9.97
N VAL A 444 -12.64 14.61 8.86
CA VAL A 444 -12.90 13.81 7.65
C VAL A 444 -11.80 14.10 6.64
N CYS A 445 -10.78 13.24 6.62
CA CYS A 445 -9.55 13.54 5.89
C CYS A 445 -9.43 12.76 4.58
N ASP A 446 -10.35 11.85 4.28
CA ASP A 446 -10.29 11.00 3.11
C ASP A 446 -10.18 11.72 1.76
N GLN A 447 -11.00 12.75 1.49
CA GLN A 447 -10.95 13.44 0.19
C GLN A 447 -9.67 14.28 0.04
N VAL A 448 -9.24 14.96 1.10
CA VAL A 448 -7.95 15.67 1.11
C VAL A 448 -6.81 14.69 0.86
N THR A 449 -6.83 13.56 1.54
CA THR A 449 -5.81 12.52 1.41
C THR A 449 -5.77 11.96 0.00
N ALA A 450 -6.94 11.68 -0.60
CA ALA A 450 -7.02 11.24 -1.98
C ALA A 450 -6.40 12.27 -2.95
N ASN A 451 -6.60 13.57 -2.73
CA ASN A 451 -5.98 14.61 -3.55
C ASN A 451 -4.46 14.65 -3.38
N ILE A 452 -3.94 14.62 -2.14
CA ILE A 452 -2.49 14.55 -1.88
C ILE A 452 -1.89 13.32 -2.57
N VAL A 453 -2.55 12.16 -2.47
CA VAL A 453 -2.04 10.93 -3.08
C VAL A 453 -2.08 10.99 -4.60
N ALA A 454 -3.22 11.37 -5.17
CA ALA A 454 -3.42 11.44 -6.61
C ALA A 454 -2.41 12.40 -7.26
N HIS A 455 -2.25 13.60 -6.72
CA HIS A 455 -1.31 14.57 -7.27
C HIS A 455 0.16 14.29 -6.92
N GLY A 456 0.45 13.84 -5.71
CA GLY A 456 1.83 13.65 -5.25
C GLY A 456 2.49 12.39 -5.82
N PHE A 457 1.74 11.30 -6.01
CA PHE A 457 2.31 10.00 -6.39
C PHE A 457 1.79 9.45 -7.71
N PHE A 458 0.63 9.90 -8.18
CA PHE A 458 -0.05 9.26 -9.31
C PHE A 458 -0.44 10.21 -10.44
N TYR A 459 -0.01 11.48 -10.41
CA TYR A 459 -0.52 12.51 -11.32
C TYR A 459 -0.35 12.15 -12.80
N GLU A 460 0.82 11.61 -13.15
CA GLU A 460 1.13 11.18 -14.52
C GLU A 460 0.47 9.85 -14.91
N SER A 461 0.00 9.08 -13.92
CA SER A 461 -0.62 7.76 -14.06
C SER A 461 -2.11 7.79 -13.69
N MET A 462 -2.74 8.95 -13.81
CA MET A 462 -4.12 9.20 -13.40
C MET A 462 -5.00 9.53 -14.60
N TYR A 463 -6.26 9.11 -14.52
CA TYR A 463 -7.30 9.44 -15.47
C TYR A 463 -8.55 9.92 -14.72
N ALA A 464 -8.96 11.16 -14.96
CA ALA A 464 -10.09 11.77 -14.27
C ALA A 464 -11.20 12.22 -15.22
N GLY A 465 -12.46 12.01 -14.81
CA GLY A 465 -13.65 12.47 -15.55
C GLY A 465 -14.12 11.54 -16.68
N TYR A 466 -14.53 12.13 -17.80
CA TYR A 466 -15.18 11.43 -18.92
C TYR A 466 -14.24 10.40 -19.58
N PRO A 467 -14.70 9.19 -19.96
CA PRO A 467 -16.08 8.69 -19.92
C PRO A 467 -16.48 8.00 -18.62
N LEU A 468 -15.61 7.97 -17.60
CA LEU A 468 -15.90 7.22 -16.39
C LEU A 468 -16.87 7.96 -15.49
N THR A 469 -16.56 9.21 -15.17
CA THR A 469 -17.38 10.00 -14.27
C THR A 469 -17.85 11.29 -14.91
N SER A 470 -19.06 11.69 -14.55
CA SER A 470 -19.61 12.98 -14.89
C SER A 470 -19.08 14.00 -13.87
N GLY A 471 -17.89 14.56 -14.07
CA GLY A 471 -17.37 15.67 -13.25
C GLY A 471 -18.18 16.98 -13.40
N PHE A 472 -19.49 16.89 -13.59
CA PHE A 472 -20.40 18.00 -13.85
C PHE A 472 -21.21 18.29 -12.59
N MET A 473 -21.39 19.58 -12.28
CA MET A 473 -22.23 20.01 -11.17
C MET A 473 -23.62 19.38 -11.23
N THR A 474 -24.18 19.11 -10.06
CA THR A 474 -25.54 18.62 -9.90
C THR A 474 -26.52 19.43 -10.77
N GLY A 475 -27.29 18.74 -11.61
CA GLY A 475 -28.27 19.35 -12.52
C GLY A 475 -27.79 19.54 -13.96
N ILE A 476 -26.49 19.44 -14.25
CA ILE A 476 -25.99 19.45 -15.63
C ILE A 476 -26.12 18.03 -16.22
N THR A 477 -26.76 17.93 -17.39
CA THR A 477 -26.81 16.66 -18.13
C THR A 477 -25.41 16.37 -18.66
N GLY A 478 -24.70 15.42 -18.04
CA GLY A 478 -23.41 14.96 -18.53
C GLY A 478 -23.48 14.43 -19.97
N PRO A 479 -22.35 14.37 -20.69
CA PRO A 479 -22.28 13.86 -22.05
C PRO A 479 -22.78 12.41 -22.10
N GLN A 480 -23.28 12.01 -23.27
CA GLN A 480 -23.67 10.62 -23.49
C GLN A 480 -22.46 9.69 -23.33
N GLY A 481 -22.70 8.49 -22.79
CA GLY A 481 -21.66 7.48 -22.60
C GLY A 481 -20.88 7.56 -21.29
N ILE A 482 -21.28 8.39 -20.32
CA ILE A 482 -20.71 8.31 -18.96
C ILE A 482 -20.98 6.95 -18.33
N CYS A 483 -20.02 6.42 -17.57
CA CYS A 483 -20.18 5.15 -16.84
C CYS A 483 -20.85 5.36 -15.49
N ILE A 484 -20.50 6.43 -14.79
CA ILE A 484 -20.93 6.72 -13.43
C ILE A 484 -21.40 8.17 -13.35
N LYS A 485 -22.56 8.35 -12.72
CA LYS A 485 -23.07 9.64 -12.29
C LYS A 485 -22.98 9.72 -10.76
N HIS A 486 -22.10 10.57 -10.26
CA HIS A 486 -21.91 10.83 -8.84
C HIS A 486 -22.67 12.10 -8.42
N LYS A 487 -23.21 12.14 -7.19
CA LYS A 487 -24.04 13.23 -6.64
C LYS A 487 -25.22 13.65 -7.55
N PRO A 488 -26.09 12.71 -7.99
CA PRO A 488 -27.14 12.99 -8.97
C PRO A 488 -28.33 13.80 -8.45
N ARG A 489 -28.48 13.95 -7.12
CA ARG A 489 -29.57 14.69 -6.48
C ARG A 489 -29.10 16.07 -6.08
N GLU A 490 -29.93 17.10 -6.26
CA GLU A 490 -29.72 18.41 -5.63
C GLU A 490 -29.58 18.21 -4.12
N ILE A 491 -28.33 18.25 -3.65
CA ILE A 491 -28.08 18.46 -2.24
C ILE A 491 -28.48 19.91 -2.00
N LYS A 492 -29.71 20.14 -1.52
CA LYS A 492 -30.04 21.38 -0.84
C LYS A 492 -29.07 21.46 0.33
N ARG A 493 -27.96 22.18 0.15
CA ARG A 493 -27.05 22.52 1.25
C ARG A 493 -27.88 23.38 2.19
N VAL A 494 -28.27 22.82 3.33
CA VAL A 494 -28.95 23.53 4.42
C VAL A 494 -27.93 24.40 5.12
#